data_AF-A0A950SCZ9-F1
#
_entry.id   AF-A0A950SCZ9-F1
#
_cell.length_a   1.000
_cell.length_b   1.000
_cell.length_c   1.000
_cell.angle_alpha   90.00
_cell.angle_beta   90.00
_cell.angle_gamma   90.00
#
_symmetry.space_group_name_H-M   'P 1'
#
loop_
_entity.id
_entity.type
_entity.pdbx_description
1 polymer ?
#
loop_
_entity_poly.entity_id
_entity_poly.type
_entity_poly.pdbx_seq_one_letter_code
_entity_poly.pdbx_strand_id
1 'polypeptide(L)'
;MLTADLVANLLISRFYLTVLQDMGGTATFALFLGLAAFSFLFIFAMAPETKGRPLEAIRVYWENGGRWPDAPARAPRRGPRPGSSPRIAADRCRLMTGTRMAAEMAEQPARLASLVVRAGEVARLVGGRRFDGVTIVARGSPDHAATYGRYLLEAATGRPVSMAAPSLHTLYGIEADYRGQLVVAVSQSGRTPEIVRTLEALSGAGGFGLAITNDEASELAARAEAVVALRLGEEEAVPATKTVTGQMVAFVLLAGALGKLPFSSAALTALPSAVDEVLADGGCADDAVAALDDAAQLIVVARGYLYGAALETALKIKETCSLVADGYSSADLRHGPITAVTQGFPVIALNADGPAHADVSELISELRRRGAQVVTVGAGGDVSLPAEVPEALAPVLAVVRGQQLARALALRLGYDPDRPEGLTKV
;
A
#
# COMPACT_ATOMS: atom_id res chain seq x y z
N MET A 1 -6.03 6.56 -42.98
CA MET A 1 -6.00 7.09 -41.60
C MET A 1 -5.61 8.59 -41.55
N LEU A 2 -5.89 9.36 -42.61
CA LEU A 2 -5.50 10.79 -42.73
C LEU A 2 -6.71 11.72 -42.93
N THR A 3 -7.94 11.19 -42.82
CA THR A 3 -9.18 11.91 -43.17
C THR A 3 -9.98 12.37 -41.95
N ALA A 4 -9.88 11.69 -40.80
CA ALA A 4 -10.62 12.08 -39.59
C ALA A 4 -10.06 13.35 -38.94
N ASP A 5 -8.72 13.47 -38.87
CA ASP A 5 -8.06 14.64 -38.27
C ASP A 5 -8.26 15.91 -39.11
N LEU A 6 -8.36 15.77 -40.43
CA LEU A 6 -8.55 16.93 -41.31
C LEU A 6 -9.95 17.53 -41.14
N VAL A 7 -10.99 16.69 -41.02
CA VAL A 7 -12.37 17.14 -40.80
C VAL A 7 -12.54 17.74 -39.41
N ALA A 8 -11.95 17.11 -38.38
CA ALA A 8 -11.96 17.65 -37.02
C ALA A 8 -11.28 19.03 -36.96
N ASN A 9 -10.10 19.18 -37.58
CA ASN A 9 -9.38 20.46 -37.62
C ASN A 9 -10.16 21.54 -38.38
N LEU A 10 -10.89 21.19 -39.44
CA LEU A 10 -11.71 22.12 -40.21
C LEU A 10 -12.94 22.59 -39.42
N LEU A 11 -13.60 21.69 -38.69
CA LEU A 11 -14.74 22.01 -37.83
C LEU A 11 -14.32 22.90 -36.65
N ILE A 12 -13.20 22.56 -36.00
CA ILE A 12 -12.64 23.35 -34.90
C ILE A 12 -12.23 24.74 -35.40
N SER A 13 -11.53 24.82 -36.53
CA SER A 13 -11.11 26.10 -37.12
C SER A 13 -12.30 26.98 -37.48
N ARG A 14 -13.35 26.40 -38.07
CA ARG A 14 -14.55 27.15 -38.45
C ARG A 14 -15.31 27.65 -37.22
N PHE A 15 -15.50 26.80 -36.21
CA PHE A 15 -16.14 27.19 -34.96
C PHE A 15 -15.36 28.31 -34.27
N TYR A 16 -14.03 28.17 -34.18
CA TYR A 16 -13.16 29.16 -33.55
C TYR A 16 -13.21 30.51 -34.28
N LEU A 17 -13.15 30.51 -35.61
CA LEU A 17 -13.25 31.74 -36.41
C LEU A 17 -14.61 32.43 -36.25
N THR A 18 -15.71 31.67 -36.19
CA THR A 18 -17.05 32.23 -35.96
C THR A 18 -17.14 32.88 -34.59
N VAL A 19 -16.66 32.20 -33.54
CA VAL A 19 -16.65 32.76 -32.17
C VAL A 19 -15.81 34.04 -32.10
N LEU A 20 -14.65 34.08 -32.75
CA LEU A 20 -13.82 35.28 -32.80
C LEU A 20 -14.48 36.43 -33.57
N GLN A 21 -15.21 36.14 -34.64
CA GLN A 21 -15.97 37.14 -35.39
C GLN A 21 -17.14 37.71 -34.58
N ASP A 22 -17.89 36.86 -33.88
CA ASP A 22 -19.03 37.26 -33.05
C ASP A 22 -18.62 38.09 -31.83
N MET A 23 -17.44 37.83 -31.26
CA MET A 23 -16.88 38.63 -30.16
C MET A 23 -16.47 40.04 -30.59
N GLY A 24 -16.12 40.24 -31.86
CA GLY A 24 -15.59 41.50 -32.39
C GLY A 24 -14.15 41.78 -31.95
N GLY A 25 -13.42 42.54 -32.78
CA GLY A 25 -11.96 42.71 -32.66
C GLY A 25 -11.48 43.21 -31.29
N THR A 26 -12.26 44.09 -30.63
CA THR A 26 -11.91 44.63 -29.30
C THR A 26 -12.02 43.57 -28.20
N ALA A 27 -13.06 42.74 -28.20
CA ALA A 27 -13.22 41.71 -27.19
C ALA A 27 -12.26 40.54 -27.43
N THR A 28 -11.98 40.21 -28.70
CA THR A 28 -10.92 39.27 -29.06
C THR A 28 -9.57 39.73 -28.54
N PHE A 29 -9.20 41.00 -28.76
CA PHE A 29 -7.94 41.55 -28.27
C PHE A 29 -7.87 41.51 -26.74
N ALA A 30 -8.95 41.88 -26.03
CA ALA A 30 -9.01 41.81 -24.58
C ALA A 30 -8.88 40.38 -24.03
N LEU A 31 -9.50 39.39 -24.69
CA LEU A 31 -9.37 37.97 -24.33
C LEU A 31 -7.92 37.50 -24.46
N PHE A 32 -7.27 37.77 -25.60
CA PHE A 32 -5.87 37.38 -25.81
C PHE A 32 -4.92 38.11 -24.87
N LEU A 33 -5.15 39.39 -24.60
CA LEU A 33 -4.37 40.15 -23.63
C LEU A 33 -4.52 39.58 -22.22
N GLY A 34 -5.75 39.20 -21.83
CA GLY A 34 -6.03 38.55 -20.55
C GLY A 34 -5.35 37.19 -20.42
N LEU A 35 -5.41 36.36 -21.48
CA LEU A 35 -4.74 35.06 -21.52
C LEU A 35 -3.22 35.23 -21.42
N ALA A 36 -2.64 36.18 -22.16
CA ALA A 36 -1.21 36.47 -22.13
C ALA A 36 -0.76 36.99 -20.76
N ALA A 37 -1.53 37.89 -20.14
CA ALA A 37 -1.26 38.38 -18.80
C ALA A 37 -1.35 37.25 -17.75
N PHE A 38 -2.34 36.37 -17.85
CA PHE A 38 -2.48 35.20 -16.99
C PHE A 38 -1.31 34.21 -17.18
N SER A 39 -0.95 33.88 -18.42
CA SER A 39 0.22 33.03 -18.71
C SER A 39 1.51 33.63 -18.17
N PHE A 40 1.70 34.94 -18.32
CA PHE A 40 2.86 35.65 -17.77
C PHE A 40 2.88 35.59 -16.24
N LEU A 41 1.74 35.84 -15.57
CA LEU A 41 1.63 35.75 -14.11
C LEU A 41 1.86 34.31 -13.61
N PHE A 42 1.29 33.33 -14.29
CA PHE A 42 1.41 31.91 -13.97
C PHE A 42 2.87 31.45 -14.05
N ILE A 43 3.58 31.77 -15.14
CA ILE A 43 5.01 31.47 -15.28
C ILE A 43 5.83 32.21 -14.20
N PHE A 44 5.51 33.48 -13.94
CA PHE A 44 6.23 34.28 -12.95
C PHE A 44 6.04 33.78 -11.50
N ALA A 45 4.89 33.18 -11.18
CA ALA A 45 4.55 32.67 -9.85
C ALA A 45 4.99 31.21 -9.64
N MET A 46 4.78 30.35 -10.64
CA MET A 46 4.97 28.90 -10.51
C MET A 46 6.35 28.41 -10.98
N ALA A 47 7.10 29.21 -11.74
CA ALA A 47 8.44 28.86 -12.22
C ALA A 47 9.46 30.00 -11.98
N PRO A 48 9.66 30.47 -10.74
CA PRO A 48 10.55 31.57 -10.43
C PRO A 48 12.00 31.34 -10.88
N GLU A 49 12.44 30.09 -10.96
CA GLU A 49 13.74 29.68 -11.50
C GLU A 49 13.99 30.15 -12.95
N THR A 50 12.94 30.39 -13.75
CA THR A 50 13.04 30.78 -15.16
C THR A 50 13.19 32.29 -15.37
N LYS A 51 13.12 33.09 -14.30
CA LYS A 51 13.15 34.56 -14.37
C LYS A 51 14.46 35.07 -14.98
N GLY A 52 14.33 35.92 -16.00
CA GLY A 52 15.48 36.58 -16.65
C GLY A 52 16.32 35.66 -17.54
N ARG A 53 15.86 34.44 -17.84
CA ARG A 53 16.55 33.50 -18.73
C ARG A 53 15.90 33.49 -20.12
N PRO A 54 16.68 33.36 -21.22
CA PRO A 54 16.12 33.24 -22.57
C PRO A 54 15.35 31.92 -22.74
N LEU A 55 14.40 31.88 -23.67
CA LEU A 55 13.50 30.72 -23.89
C LEU A 55 14.28 29.44 -24.20
N GLU A 56 15.38 29.55 -24.93
CA GLU A 56 16.27 28.44 -25.27
C GLU A 56 16.89 27.82 -24.01
N ALA A 57 17.27 28.64 -23.03
CA ALA A 57 17.83 28.16 -21.77
C ALA A 57 16.76 27.49 -20.89
N ILE A 58 15.54 28.04 -20.87
CA ILE A 58 14.40 27.46 -20.13
C ILE A 58 14.05 26.08 -20.70
N ARG A 59 14.08 25.92 -22.02
CA ARG A 59 13.85 24.62 -22.66
C ARG A 59 14.89 23.59 -22.20
N VAL A 60 16.17 23.95 -22.22
CA VAL A 60 17.27 23.08 -21.77
C VAL A 60 17.15 22.73 -20.28
N TYR A 61 16.64 23.64 -19.44
CA TYR A 61 16.37 23.37 -18.01
C TYR A 61 15.38 22.23 -17.81
N TRP A 62 14.29 22.21 -18.57
CA TRP A 62 13.26 21.18 -18.48
C TRP A 62 13.69 19.86 -19.11
N GLU A 63 14.42 19.91 -20.24
CA GLU A 63 15.03 18.71 -20.85
C GLU A 63 16.07 18.05 -19.90
N ASN A 64 16.71 18.84 -19.02
CA ASN A 64 17.66 18.36 -18.01
C ASN A 64 17.02 18.04 -16.64
N GLY A 65 15.71 17.81 -16.58
CA GLY A 65 15.03 17.41 -15.34
C GLY A 65 15.02 18.50 -14.27
N GLY A 66 14.90 19.76 -14.68
CA GLY A 66 14.84 20.91 -13.78
C GLY A 66 16.21 21.42 -13.33
N ARG A 67 17.21 21.45 -14.23
CA ARG A 67 18.58 21.90 -13.90
C ARG A 67 19.17 22.82 -14.95
N TRP A 68 19.75 23.94 -14.49
CA TRP A 68 20.43 24.89 -15.37
C TRP A 68 21.78 24.34 -15.84
N PRO A 69 22.13 24.48 -17.14
CA PRO A 69 23.41 23.99 -17.68
C PRO A 69 24.64 24.70 -17.07
N ASP A 70 24.47 25.91 -16.54
CA ASP A 70 25.54 26.67 -15.86
C ASP A 70 25.68 26.30 -14.37
N ALA A 71 24.84 25.40 -13.84
CA ALA A 71 24.97 24.94 -12.47
C ALA A 71 26.29 24.16 -12.34
N PRO A 72 27.17 24.49 -11.38
CA PRO A 72 28.47 23.84 -11.27
C PRO A 72 28.29 22.33 -11.21
N ALA A 73 28.92 21.61 -12.14
CA ALA A 73 28.86 20.17 -12.21
C ALA A 73 29.22 19.60 -10.84
N ARG A 74 28.29 18.83 -10.24
CA ARG A 74 28.62 18.04 -9.06
C ARG A 74 29.77 17.13 -9.47
N ALA A 75 30.91 17.28 -8.82
CA ALA A 75 32.01 16.35 -8.98
C ALA A 75 31.46 14.93 -8.84
N PRO A 76 31.90 13.97 -9.68
CA PRO A 76 31.49 12.57 -9.53
C PRO A 76 31.72 12.19 -8.07
N ARG A 77 30.71 11.57 -7.44
CA ARG A 77 30.81 11.05 -6.06
C ARG A 77 32.02 10.11 -6.03
N ARG A 78 33.18 10.66 -5.65
CA ARG A 78 34.30 9.84 -5.19
C ARG A 78 33.80 9.18 -3.93
N GLY A 79 33.92 7.85 -3.89
CA GLY A 79 33.76 7.09 -2.65
C GLY A 79 34.55 7.74 -1.51
N PRO A 80 34.20 7.43 -0.26
CA PRO A 80 34.71 8.15 0.90
C PRO A 80 36.24 8.19 0.86
N ARG A 81 36.80 9.41 0.79
CA ARG A 81 38.23 9.61 1.02
C ARG A 81 38.51 9.35 2.50
N PRO A 82 39.54 8.56 2.84
CA PRO A 82 39.94 8.40 4.22
C PRO A 82 40.58 9.71 4.69
N GLY A 83 39.99 10.37 5.69
CA GLY A 83 40.65 11.48 6.39
C GLY A 83 39.87 12.78 6.59
N SER A 84 38.60 12.73 6.97
CA SER A 84 37.94 13.88 7.59
C SER A 84 37.28 13.49 8.91
N SER A 85 37.86 13.99 10.01
CA SER A 85 37.43 14.04 11.42
C SER A 85 36.33 13.04 11.88
N PRO A 86 36.62 12.13 12.84
CA PRO A 86 35.69 11.09 13.31
C PRO A 86 34.38 11.58 13.97
N ARG A 87 34.23 12.88 14.24
CA ARG A 87 33.12 13.39 15.07
C ARG A 87 31.85 13.75 14.30
N ILE A 88 31.91 14.09 13.02
CA ILE A 88 30.71 14.54 12.25
C ILE A 88 30.05 13.37 11.49
N ALA A 89 30.80 12.32 11.14
CA ALA A 89 30.24 11.08 10.59
C ALA A 89 29.56 10.21 11.67
N ALA A 90 30.07 10.24 12.91
CA ALA A 90 29.51 9.49 14.03
C ALA A 90 28.11 9.98 14.46
N ASP A 91 27.81 11.27 14.28
CA ASP A 91 26.49 11.83 14.64
C ASP A 91 25.42 11.54 13.57
N ARG A 92 25.79 11.37 12.29
CA ARG A 92 24.84 10.94 11.25
C ARG A 92 24.58 9.43 11.25
N CYS A 93 25.54 8.62 11.67
CA CYS A 93 25.34 7.18 11.91
C CYS A 93 24.45 6.88 13.14
N ARG A 94 24.19 7.85 14.03
CA ARG A 94 23.45 7.62 15.29
C ARG A 94 21.93 7.73 15.19
N LEU A 95 21.36 8.09 14.04
CA LEU A 95 19.93 8.37 13.88
C LEU A 95 19.16 7.42 12.97
N MET A 96 19.80 6.36 12.44
CA MET A 96 19.17 5.39 11.52
C MET A 96 18.94 4.06 12.23
N THR A 97 18.13 4.05 13.29
CA THR A 97 18.12 2.92 14.22
C THR A 97 17.03 1.88 13.92
N GLY A 98 16.02 2.22 13.11
CA GLY A 98 14.89 1.31 12.81
C GLY A 98 14.29 0.67 14.06
N THR A 99 14.40 1.39 15.18
CA THR A 99 14.17 0.91 16.54
C THR A 99 12.70 1.01 16.90
N ARG A 100 11.99 2.02 16.39
CA ARG A 100 10.56 2.18 16.65
C ARG A 100 9.78 1.12 15.90
N MET A 101 10.06 0.93 14.61
CA MET A 101 9.47 -0.11 13.81
C MET A 101 9.74 -1.48 14.43
N ALA A 102 10.97 -1.76 14.86
CA ALA A 102 11.29 -3.02 15.57
C ALA A 102 10.54 -3.18 16.89
N ALA A 103 10.44 -2.12 17.71
CA ALA A 103 9.72 -2.16 18.98
C ALA A 103 8.22 -2.42 18.77
N GLU A 104 7.61 -1.76 17.80
CA GLU A 104 6.19 -1.98 17.46
C GLU A 104 5.95 -3.36 16.87
N MET A 105 6.90 -3.87 16.07
CA MET A 105 6.85 -5.25 15.60
C MET A 105 6.89 -6.24 16.78
N ALA A 106 7.74 -6.00 17.78
CA ALA A 106 7.88 -6.84 18.98
C ALA A 106 6.63 -6.82 19.88
N GLU A 107 5.77 -5.79 19.78
CA GLU A 107 4.49 -5.77 20.49
C GLU A 107 3.45 -6.71 19.87
N GLN A 108 3.59 -7.09 18.60
CA GLN A 108 2.56 -7.82 17.84
C GLN A 108 2.04 -9.07 18.57
N PRO A 109 2.87 -9.99 19.09
CA PRO A 109 2.37 -11.18 19.79
C PRO A 109 1.39 -10.84 20.93
N ALA A 110 1.77 -9.94 21.83
CA ALA A 110 0.95 -9.55 22.98
C ALA A 110 -0.35 -8.85 22.55
N ARG A 111 -0.27 -7.99 21.53
CA ARG A 111 -1.46 -7.28 21.00
C ARG A 111 -2.42 -8.22 20.29
N LEU A 112 -1.91 -9.15 19.48
CA LEU A 112 -2.73 -10.15 18.80
C LEU A 112 -3.37 -11.12 19.78
N ALA A 113 -2.66 -11.55 20.83
CA ALA A 113 -3.23 -12.38 21.90
C ALA A 113 -4.43 -11.68 22.58
N SER A 114 -4.30 -10.38 22.85
CA SER A 114 -5.36 -9.55 23.43
C SER A 114 -6.57 -9.41 22.51
N LEU A 115 -6.37 -9.44 21.19
CA LEU A 115 -7.46 -9.44 20.20
C LEU A 115 -8.14 -10.80 20.09
N VAL A 116 -7.38 -11.89 20.00
CA VAL A 116 -7.92 -13.25 19.79
C VAL A 116 -8.95 -13.63 20.86
N VAL A 117 -8.69 -13.30 22.12
CA VAL A 117 -9.62 -13.59 23.24
C VAL A 117 -10.95 -12.82 23.16
N ARG A 118 -11.06 -11.83 22.26
CA ARG A 118 -12.27 -11.00 22.07
C ARG A 118 -13.19 -11.50 20.96
N ALA A 119 -13.01 -12.74 20.48
CA ALA A 119 -13.88 -13.34 19.47
C ALA A 119 -15.39 -13.23 19.82
N GLY A 120 -15.75 -13.50 21.08
CA GLY A 120 -17.14 -13.38 21.55
C GLY A 120 -17.66 -11.94 21.68
N GLU A 121 -16.77 -10.95 21.80
CA GLU A 121 -17.13 -9.53 21.71
C GLU A 121 -17.49 -9.17 20.27
N VAL A 122 -16.63 -9.53 19.31
CA VAL A 122 -16.84 -9.27 17.88
C VAL A 122 -18.11 -9.97 17.38
N ALA A 123 -18.37 -11.20 17.81
CA ALA A 123 -19.59 -11.93 17.44
C ALA A 123 -20.89 -11.22 17.87
N ARG A 124 -20.88 -10.56 19.03
CA ARG A 124 -22.05 -9.81 19.51
C ARG A 124 -22.33 -8.55 18.69
N LEU A 125 -21.30 -7.93 18.08
CA LEU A 125 -21.46 -6.74 17.26
C LEU A 125 -22.33 -7.00 16.02
N VAL A 126 -22.16 -8.16 15.39
CA VAL A 126 -22.95 -8.56 14.21
C VAL A 126 -24.24 -9.30 14.59
N GLY A 127 -24.41 -9.70 15.85
CA GLY A 127 -25.68 -10.14 16.43
C GLY A 127 -26.37 -11.31 15.70
N GLY A 128 -25.61 -12.17 15.02
CA GLY A 128 -26.17 -13.26 14.20
C GLY A 128 -26.94 -12.79 12.96
N ARG A 129 -26.83 -11.51 12.59
CA ARG A 129 -27.42 -10.96 11.37
C ARG A 129 -26.89 -11.71 10.16
N ARG A 130 -27.76 -11.90 9.17
CA ARG A 130 -27.38 -12.43 7.86
C ARG A 130 -27.29 -11.25 6.90
N PHE A 131 -26.14 -11.15 6.24
CA PHE A 131 -25.89 -10.18 5.19
C PHE A 131 -25.88 -10.90 3.84
N ASP A 132 -26.30 -10.20 2.80
CA ASP A 132 -26.30 -10.73 1.44
C ASP A 132 -24.92 -10.63 0.77
N GLY A 133 -24.08 -9.74 1.28
CA GLY A 133 -22.68 -9.56 0.90
C GLY A 133 -21.96 -8.64 1.87
N VAL A 134 -20.66 -8.47 1.64
CA VAL A 134 -19.82 -7.54 2.40
C VAL A 134 -19.19 -6.53 1.44
N THR A 135 -19.17 -5.27 1.82
CA THR A 135 -18.45 -4.20 1.13
C THR A 135 -17.40 -3.63 2.08
N ILE A 136 -16.12 -3.67 1.69
CA ILE A 136 -15.01 -3.18 2.52
C ILE A 136 -14.53 -1.82 2.01
N VAL A 137 -14.28 -0.89 2.92
CA VAL A 137 -13.78 0.47 2.65
C VAL A 137 -12.46 0.66 3.37
N ALA A 138 -11.36 0.78 2.64
CA ALA A 138 -10.02 0.93 3.20
C ALA A 138 -9.09 1.68 2.22
N ARG A 139 -7.93 2.13 2.71
CA ARG A 139 -6.86 2.79 1.91
C ARG A 139 -5.49 2.48 2.51
N GLY A 140 -4.47 2.26 1.67
CA GLY A 140 -3.09 1.99 2.11
C GLY A 140 -2.94 0.60 2.73
N SER A 141 -2.10 0.44 3.76
CA SER A 141 -1.95 -0.86 4.47
C SER A 141 -3.30 -1.48 4.94
N PRO A 142 -4.29 -0.71 5.44
CA PRO A 142 -5.65 -1.22 5.68
C PRO A 142 -6.30 -1.90 4.47
N ASP A 143 -6.00 -1.45 3.25
CA ASP A 143 -6.55 -2.02 2.01
C ASP A 143 -5.94 -3.39 1.69
N HIS A 144 -4.68 -3.61 2.07
CA HIS A 144 -4.02 -4.91 1.96
C HIS A 144 -4.53 -5.90 3.01
N ALA A 145 -4.76 -5.42 4.25
CA ALA A 145 -5.46 -6.21 5.27
C ALA A 145 -6.90 -6.55 4.83
N ALA A 146 -7.59 -5.62 4.18
CA ALA A 146 -8.92 -5.84 3.60
C ALA A 146 -8.91 -6.83 2.44
N THR A 147 -7.86 -6.84 1.61
CA THR A 147 -7.68 -7.84 0.56
C THR A 147 -7.60 -9.25 1.15
N TYR A 148 -6.85 -9.43 2.25
CA TYR A 148 -6.87 -10.68 3.01
C TYR A 148 -8.25 -10.98 3.63
N GLY A 149 -8.87 -9.96 4.24
CA GLY A 149 -10.21 -10.04 4.81
C GLY A 149 -11.28 -10.49 3.81
N ARG A 150 -11.17 -10.06 2.55
CA ARG A 150 -12.06 -10.47 1.45
C ARG A 150 -12.05 -12.00 1.27
N TYR A 151 -10.88 -12.62 1.18
CA TYR A 151 -10.77 -14.08 1.04
C TYR A 151 -11.39 -14.81 2.24
N LEU A 152 -11.12 -14.33 3.46
CA LEU A 152 -11.67 -14.93 4.68
C LEU A 152 -13.20 -14.80 4.77
N LEU A 153 -13.72 -13.60 4.53
CA LEU A 153 -15.14 -13.31 4.66
C LEU A 153 -15.94 -14.06 3.58
N GLU A 154 -15.45 -14.10 2.35
CA GLU A 154 -16.11 -14.83 1.27
C GLU A 154 -16.08 -16.35 1.55
N ALA A 155 -14.95 -16.90 1.99
CA ALA A 155 -14.83 -18.30 2.37
C ALA A 155 -15.72 -18.68 3.58
N ALA A 156 -15.80 -17.81 4.59
CA ALA A 156 -16.56 -18.09 5.80
C ALA A 156 -18.08 -17.98 5.59
N THR A 157 -18.52 -16.98 4.81
CA THR A 157 -19.94 -16.65 4.65
C THR A 157 -20.57 -17.28 3.41
N GLY A 158 -19.78 -17.63 2.40
CA GLY A 158 -20.27 -18.00 1.07
C GLY A 158 -20.99 -16.85 0.35
N ARG A 159 -20.75 -15.60 0.76
CA ARG A 159 -21.37 -14.40 0.19
C ARG A 159 -20.31 -13.54 -0.51
N PRO A 160 -20.66 -12.84 -1.61
CA PRO A 160 -19.71 -11.98 -2.30
C PRO A 160 -19.15 -10.90 -1.39
N VAL A 161 -17.84 -10.66 -1.50
CA VAL A 161 -17.16 -9.57 -0.82
C VAL A 161 -16.52 -8.65 -1.84
N SER A 162 -16.87 -7.36 -1.77
CA SER A 162 -16.39 -6.33 -2.69
C SER A 162 -15.58 -5.26 -1.96
N MET A 163 -14.67 -4.63 -2.69
CA MET A 163 -14.01 -3.41 -2.25
C MET A 163 -14.81 -2.22 -2.78
N ALA A 164 -15.12 -1.25 -1.91
CA ALA A 164 -15.82 -0.05 -2.33
C ALA A 164 -14.96 0.79 -3.29
N ALA A 165 -15.62 1.60 -4.11
CA ALA A 165 -15.00 2.70 -4.85
C ALA A 165 -15.38 4.03 -4.18
N PRO A 166 -14.59 4.55 -3.22
CA PRO A 166 -14.95 5.73 -2.43
C PRO A 166 -15.29 6.96 -3.27
N SER A 167 -14.63 7.14 -4.41
CA SER A 167 -14.86 8.27 -5.31
C SER A 167 -16.29 8.34 -5.84
N LEU A 168 -16.96 7.20 -6.05
CA LEU A 168 -18.36 7.17 -6.50
C LEU A 168 -19.30 7.89 -5.52
N HIS A 169 -19.01 7.78 -4.23
CA HIS A 169 -19.81 8.36 -3.16
C HIS A 169 -19.34 9.74 -2.75
N THR A 170 -18.02 9.95 -2.72
CA THR A 170 -17.41 11.19 -2.20
C THR A 170 -17.22 12.28 -3.25
N LEU A 171 -17.13 11.93 -4.54
CA LEU A 171 -16.90 12.87 -5.64
C LEU A 171 -18.03 12.87 -6.67
N TYR A 172 -18.50 11.68 -7.07
CA TYR A 172 -19.53 11.56 -8.10
C TYR A 172 -20.96 11.62 -7.56
N GLY A 173 -21.15 11.44 -6.25
CA GLY A 173 -22.45 11.59 -5.58
C GLY A 173 -23.52 10.66 -6.12
N ILE A 174 -23.16 9.42 -6.47
CA ILE A 174 -24.13 8.47 -7.06
C ILE A 174 -25.17 8.03 -6.03
N GLU A 175 -26.37 7.71 -6.52
CA GLU A 175 -27.34 6.95 -5.74
C GLU A 175 -27.05 5.46 -5.88
N ALA A 176 -26.91 4.77 -4.75
CA ALA A 176 -26.66 3.33 -4.70
C ALA A 176 -27.52 2.68 -3.63
N ASP A 177 -27.75 1.36 -3.76
CA ASP A 177 -28.52 0.56 -2.81
C ASP A 177 -27.58 -0.43 -2.13
N TYR A 178 -27.41 -0.28 -0.83
CA TYR A 178 -26.55 -1.12 0.00
C TYR A 178 -27.37 -1.94 1.01
N ARG A 179 -28.70 -2.03 0.84
CA ARG A 179 -29.54 -2.88 1.69
C ARG A 179 -29.05 -4.33 1.68
N GLY A 180 -28.99 -4.92 2.88
CA GLY A 180 -28.50 -6.28 3.08
C GLY A 180 -26.97 -6.42 3.08
N GLN A 181 -26.21 -5.35 2.80
CA GLN A 181 -24.74 -5.38 2.87
C GLN A 181 -24.24 -5.12 4.29
N LEU A 182 -23.18 -5.83 4.68
CA LEU A 182 -22.29 -5.40 5.75
C LEU A 182 -21.23 -4.47 5.15
N VAL A 183 -21.16 -3.23 5.62
CA VAL A 183 -20.16 -2.24 5.20
C VAL A 183 -19.06 -2.19 6.25
N VAL A 184 -17.86 -2.65 5.91
CA VAL A 184 -16.72 -2.69 6.84
C VAL A 184 -15.73 -1.58 6.48
N ALA A 185 -15.65 -0.54 7.29
CA ALA A 185 -14.67 0.52 7.11
C ALA A 185 -13.45 0.32 8.01
N VAL A 186 -12.25 0.37 7.43
CA VAL A 186 -10.99 0.09 8.14
C VAL A 186 -10.09 1.32 8.10
N SER A 187 -9.70 1.80 9.28
CA SER A 187 -8.73 2.90 9.40
C SER A 187 -8.03 2.82 10.75
N GLN A 188 -6.70 2.91 10.76
CA GLN A 188 -5.91 2.93 11.99
C GLN A 188 -6.32 4.12 12.87
N SER A 189 -6.29 5.34 12.33
CA SER A 189 -6.60 6.56 13.08
C SER A 189 -8.09 6.86 13.17
N GLY A 190 -8.91 6.27 12.29
CA GLY A 190 -10.35 6.54 12.19
C GLY A 190 -10.69 7.98 11.80
N ARG A 191 -9.73 8.73 11.26
CA ARG A 191 -9.86 10.16 10.92
C ARG A 191 -9.72 10.44 9.42
N THR A 192 -9.50 9.42 8.60
CA THR A 192 -9.37 9.58 7.14
C THR A 192 -10.71 10.03 6.54
N PRO A 193 -10.86 11.28 6.07
CA PRO A 193 -12.17 11.83 5.72
C PRO A 193 -12.89 11.05 4.61
N GLU A 194 -12.14 10.53 3.64
CA GLU A 194 -12.71 9.72 2.57
C GLU A 194 -13.31 8.40 3.09
N ILE A 195 -12.67 7.74 4.05
CA ILE A 195 -13.18 6.50 4.66
C ILE A 195 -14.45 6.78 5.48
N VAL A 196 -14.41 7.84 6.31
CA VAL A 196 -15.55 8.25 7.14
C VAL A 196 -16.75 8.58 6.27
N ARG A 197 -16.59 9.46 5.28
CA ARG A 197 -17.68 9.87 4.38
C ARG A 197 -18.23 8.72 3.55
N THR A 198 -17.36 7.79 3.15
CA THR A 198 -17.81 6.61 2.40
C THR A 198 -18.62 5.69 3.30
N LEU A 199 -18.20 5.41 4.54
CA LEU A 199 -19.00 4.64 5.48
C LEU A 199 -20.39 5.26 5.67
N GLU A 200 -20.44 6.57 5.92
CA GLU A 200 -21.71 7.29 6.09
C GLU A 200 -22.63 7.18 4.87
N ALA A 201 -22.08 7.37 3.67
CA ALA A 201 -22.86 7.27 2.44
C ALA A 201 -23.42 5.85 2.26
N LEU A 202 -22.61 4.82 2.51
CA LEU A 202 -23.01 3.43 2.35
C LEU A 202 -24.01 2.97 3.43
N SER A 203 -23.83 3.40 4.67
CA SER A 203 -24.82 3.19 5.75
C SER A 203 -26.12 3.94 5.46
N GLY A 204 -26.04 5.19 4.99
CA GLY A 204 -27.19 5.98 4.57
C GLY A 204 -27.97 5.36 3.39
N ALA A 205 -27.28 4.58 2.55
CA ALA A 205 -27.85 3.77 1.47
C ALA A 205 -28.44 2.42 1.93
N GLY A 206 -28.56 2.19 3.25
CA GLY A 206 -29.20 1.01 3.83
C GLY A 206 -28.25 -0.13 4.21
N GLY A 207 -26.93 0.06 4.07
CA GLY A 207 -25.92 -0.87 4.56
C GLY A 207 -25.81 -0.85 6.09
N PHE A 208 -25.30 -1.94 6.67
CA PHE A 208 -24.93 -1.97 8.09
C PHE A 208 -23.44 -1.63 8.23
N GLY A 209 -23.14 -0.44 8.75
CA GLY A 209 -21.81 0.10 8.96
C GLY A 209 -21.11 -0.47 10.20
N LEU A 210 -19.97 -1.10 9.98
CA LEU A 210 -19.03 -1.57 11.01
C LEU A 210 -17.66 -0.93 10.79
N ALA A 211 -17.10 -0.32 11.83
CA ALA A 211 -15.75 0.23 11.81
C ALA A 211 -14.74 -0.76 12.44
N ILE A 212 -13.60 -0.95 11.80
CA ILE A 212 -12.40 -1.56 12.39
C ILE A 212 -11.38 -0.44 12.57
N THR A 213 -11.12 -0.04 13.80
CA THR A 213 -10.22 1.10 14.09
C THR A 213 -9.47 0.94 15.40
N ASN A 214 -8.29 1.57 15.49
CA ASN A 214 -7.50 1.56 16.73
C ASN A 214 -8.01 2.58 17.75
N ASP A 215 -8.61 3.68 17.28
CA ASP A 215 -9.12 4.75 18.12
C ASP A 215 -10.66 4.70 18.22
N GLU A 216 -11.16 4.25 19.38
CA GLU A 216 -12.58 4.14 19.69
C GLU A 216 -13.30 5.49 19.80
N ALA A 217 -12.54 6.58 19.97
CA ALA A 217 -13.08 7.94 20.03
C ALA A 217 -13.00 8.68 18.67
N SER A 218 -12.60 7.97 17.60
CA SER A 218 -12.46 8.54 16.27
C SER A 218 -13.80 8.88 15.60
N GLU A 219 -13.74 9.75 14.59
CA GLU A 219 -14.93 10.10 13.79
C GLU A 219 -15.52 8.86 13.11
N LEU A 220 -14.67 7.95 12.62
CA LEU A 220 -15.12 6.68 12.04
C LEU A 220 -15.92 5.83 13.04
N ALA A 221 -15.43 5.71 14.27
CA ALA A 221 -16.12 4.96 15.32
C ALA A 221 -17.48 5.58 15.66
N ALA A 222 -17.55 6.91 15.72
CA ALA A 222 -18.79 7.63 16.04
C ALA A 222 -19.87 7.51 14.95
N ARG A 223 -19.49 7.28 13.69
CA ARG A 223 -20.40 7.16 12.54
C ARG A 223 -20.84 5.72 12.25
N ALA A 224 -20.17 4.73 12.82
CA ALA A 224 -20.50 3.32 12.61
C ALA A 224 -21.60 2.83 13.56
N GLU A 225 -22.38 1.85 13.12
CA GLU A 225 -23.35 1.19 13.99
C GLU A 225 -22.71 0.13 14.91
N ALA A 226 -21.54 -0.37 14.52
CA ALA A 226 -20.72 -1.27 15.32
C ALA A 226 -19.23 -0.95 15.19
N VAL A 227 -18.45 -1.18 16.25
CA VAL A 227 -17.01 -0.88 16.25
C VAL A 227 -16.22 -2.07 16.77
N VAL A 228 -15.33 -2.60 15.93
CA VAL A 228 -14.24 -3.50 16.33
C VAL A 228 -13.03 -2.65 16.69
N ALA A 229 -12.90 -2.38 17.98
CA ALA A 229 -11.77 -1.63 18.51
C ALA A 229 -10.50 -2.47 18.55
N LEU A 230 -9.41 -2.02 17.94
CA LEU A 230 -8.17 -2.80 17.87
C LEU A 230 -7.36 -2.73 19.18
N ARG A 231 -7.35 -1.59 19.89
CA ARG A 231 -6.65 -1.39 21.18
C ARG A 231 -5.17 -1.80 21.16
N LEU A 232 -4.46 -1.44 20.10
CA LEU A 232 -3.05 -1.84 19.85
C LEU A 232 -2.03 -0.87 20.44
N GLY A 233 -2.50 0.18 21.13
CA GLY A 233 -1.67 1.30 21.58
C GLY A 233 -1.29 2.25 20.44
N GLU A 234 -0.49 3.25 20.77
CA GLU A 234 0.06 4.19 19.78
C GLU A 234 1.10 3.49 18.91
N GLU A 235 1.20 3.91 17.66
CA GLU A 235 2.20 3.44 16.71
C GLU A 235 2.91 4.69 16.21
N GLU A 236 4.19 4.84 16.50
CA GLU A 236 5.02 6.01 16.22
C GLU A 236 5.81 5.91 14.91
N ALA A 237 6.26 4.72 14.51
CA ALA A 237 6.96 4.52 13.25
C ALA A 237 6.02 4.88 12.09
N VAL A 238 6.53 5.59 11.08
CA VAL A 238 5.68 6.04 9.96
C VAL A 238 5.07 4.85 9.21
N PRO A 239 5.83 3.80 8.85
CA PRO A 239 5.25 2.60 8.27
C PRO A 239 4.45 1.80 9.31
N ALA A 240 3.19 1.52 9.00
CA ALA A 240 2.34 0.69 9.85
C ALA A 240 2.90 -0.74 10.02
N THR A 241 2.82 -1.30 11.23
CA THR A 241 3.27 -2.66 11.55
C THR A 241 2.19 -3.43 12.33
N LYS A 242 2.13 -3.27 13.65
CA LYS A 242 1.18 -3.94 14.55
C LYS A 242 -0.27 -3.62 14.21
N THR A 243 -0.54 -2.43 13.67
CA THR A 243 -1.88 -2.05 13.24
C THR A 243 -2.37 -2.87 12.05
N VAL A 244 -1.48 -3.27 11.15
CA VAL A 244 -1.82 -4.11 9.98
C VAL A 244 -2.17 -5.53 10.42
N THR A 245 -1.31 -6.17 11.22
CA THR A 245 -1.58 -7.54 11.70
C THR A 245 -2.80 -7.57 12.63
N GLY A 246 -3.01 -6.52 13.44
CA GLY A 246 -4.23 -6.38 14.24
C GLY A 246 -5.50 -6.26 13.39
N GLN A 247 -5.47 -5.51 12.28
CA GLN A 247 -6.57 -5.45 11.31
C GLN A 247 -6.83 -6.81 10.65
N MET A 248 -5.77 -7.54 10.28
CA MET A 248 -5.91 -8.89 9.73
C MET A 248 -6.57 -9.84 10.73
N VAL A 249 -6.17 -9.81 12.00
CA VAL A 249 -6.83 -10.61 13.05
C VAL A 249 -8.26 -10.14 13.30
N ALA A 250 -8.56 -8.84 13.24
CA ALA A 250 -9.93 -8.35 13.31
C ALA A 250 -10.82 -8.92 12.19
N PHE A 251 -10.30 -9.05 10.96
CA PHE A 251 -11.00 -9.74 9.88
C PHE A 251 -11.20 -11.24 10.14
N VAL A 252 -10.23 -11.93 10.75
CA VAL A 252 -10.40 -13.33 11.19
C VAL A 252 -11.55 -13.45 12.17
N LEU A 253 -11.60 -12.58 13.19
CA LEU A 253 -12.66 -12.60 14.20
C LEU A 253 -14.03 -12.28 13.59
N LEU A 254 -14.09 -11.31 12.68
CA LEU A 254 -15.32 -10.95 11.98
C LEU A 254 -15.80 -12.10 11.07
N ALA A 255 -14.91 -12.75 10.33
CA ALA A 255 -15.24 -13.91 9.50
C ALA A 255 -15.75 -15.09 10.34
N GLY A 256 -15.11 -15.37 11.48
CA GLY A 256 -15.57 -16.39 12.44
C GLY A 256 -16.90 -16.05 13.12
N ALA A 257 -17.21 -14.76 13.28
CA ALA A 257 -18.50 -14.30 13.78
C ALA A 257 -19.64 -14.48 12.76
N LEU A 258 -19.33 -14.42 11.47
CA LEU A 258 -20.30 -14.49 10.38
C LEU A 258 -20.45 -15.90 9.78
N GLY A 259 -19.47 -16.77 9.98
CA GLY A 259 -19.46 -18.10 9.37
C GLY A 259 -18.34 -19.01 9.84
N LYS A 260 -18.08 -20.08 9.07
CA LYS A 260 -17.12 -21.12 9.47
C LYS A 260 -15.73 -20.84 8.90
N LEU A 261 -14.73 -20.82 9.77
CA LEU A 261 -13.33 -20.70 9.37
C LEU A 261 -12.74 -22.06 8.98
N PRO A 262 -11.74 -22.11 8.06
CA PRO A 262 -11.09 -23.35 7.63
C PRO A 262 -10.03 -23.85 8.63
N PHE A 263 -10.07 -23.41 9.88
CA PHE A 263 -9.14 -23.81 10.95
C PHE A 263 -9.84 -23.85 12.30
N SER A 264 -9.20 -24.49 13.28
CA SER A 264 -9.72 -24.60 14.63
C SER A 264 -9.50 -23.33 15.44
N SER A 265 -10.31 -23.11 16.49
CA SER A 265 -10.05 -22.05 17.46
C SER A 265 -8.70 -22.19 18.14
N ALA A 266 -8.21 -23.42 18.34
CA ALA A 266 -6.88 -23.69 18.90
C ALA A 266 -5.77 -23.13 18.00
N ALA A 267 -5.88 -23.25 16.67
CA ALA A 267 -4.91 -22.66 15.75
C ALA A 267 -4.91 -21.12 15.83
N LEU A 268 -6.08 -20.50 15.97
CA LEU A 268 -6.17 -19.05 16.17
C LEU A 268 -5.55 -18.61 17.51
N THR A 269 -5.76 -19.38 18.58
CA THR A 269 -5.14 -19.13 19.90
C THR A 269 -3.62 -19.28 19.87
N ALA A 270 -3.08 -20.15 19.02
CA ALA A 270 -1.64 -20.36 18.85
C ALA A 270 -0.96 -19.31 17.95
N LEU A 271 -1.73 -18.55 17.14
CA LEU A 271 -1.19 -17.57 16.20
C LEU A 271 -0.23 -16.54 16.84
N PRO A 272 -0.51 -15.96 18.02
CA PRO A 272 0.42 -15.03 18.66
C PRO A 272 1.80 -15.65 18.94
N SER A 273 1.84 -16.91 19.38
CA SER A 273 3.10 -17.63 19.61
C SER A 273 3.85 -17.88 18.31
N ALA A 274 3.17 -18.24 17.23
CA ALA A 274 3.80 -18.38 15.91
C ALA A 274 4.38 -17.04 15.40
N VAL A 275 3.72 -15.91 15.71
CA VAL A 275 4.26 -14.57 15.40
C VAL A 275 5.51 -14.26 16.22
N ASP A 276 5.53 -14.64 17.50
CA ASP A 276 6.70 -14.50 18.37
C ASP A 276 7.91 -15.31 17.84
N GLU A 277 7.68 -16.55 17.42
CA GLU A 277 8.69 -17.41 16.79
C GLU A 277 9.30 -16.77 15.53
N VAL A 278 8.45 -16.20 14.66
CA VAL A 278 8.89 -15.48 13.45
C VAL A 278 9.71 -14.25 13.80
N LEU A 279 9.31 -13.48 14.82
CA LEU A 279 10.03 -12.28 15.25
C LEU A 279 11.39 -12.59 15.86
N ALA A 280 11.50 -13.71 16.58
CA ALA A 280 12.74 -14.17 17.19
C ALA A 280 13.80 -14.58 16.16
N ASP A 281 13.38 -15.07 14.99
CA ASP A 281 14.26 -15.49 13.89
C ASP A 281 14.48 -14.36 12.86
N GLY A 282 14.94 -13.18 13.30
CA GLY A 282 15.19 -12.06 12.38
C GLY A 282 16.35 -12.26 11.40
N GLY A 283 17.32 -13.14 11.73
CA GLY A 283 18.56 -13.29 10.98
C GLY A 283 18.38 -13.79 9.55
N CYS A 284 17.42 -14.69 9.30
CA CYS A 284 17.17 -15.17 7.94
C CYS A 284 16.68 -14.05 7.00
N ALA A 285 15.97 -13.04 7.51
CA ALA A 285 15.59 -11.87 6.73
C ALA A 285 16.81 -10.99 6.40
N ASP A 286 17.72 -10.79 7.37
CA ASP A 286 18.96 -10.02 7.17
C ASP A 286 19.88 -10.67 6.11
N ASP A 287 19.95 -11.99 6.10
CA ASP A 287 20.73 -12.74 5.11
C ASP A 287 20.07 -12.71 3.72
N ALA A 288 18.75 -12.88 3.65
CA ALA A 288 18.01 -12.95 2.40
C ALA A 288 18.03 -11.62 1.61
N VAL A 289 18.02 -10.47 2.29
CA VAL A 289 18.01 -9.16 1.62
C VAL A 289 19.33 -8.84 0.91
N ALA A 290 20.43 -9.55 1.20
CA ALA A 290 21.69 -9.38 0.47
C ALA A 290 21.56 -9.68 -1.03
N ALA A 291 20.60 -10.52 -1.41
CA ALA A 291 20.28 -10.79 -2.82
C ALA A 291 19.56 -9.61 -3.52
N LEU A 292 19.19 -8.56 -2.77
CA LEU A 292 18.34 -7.45 -3.23
C LEU A 292 19.08 -6.08 -3.22
N ASP A 293 20.39 -6.05 -2.97
CA ASP A 293 21.16 -4.81 -2.74
C ASP A 293 21.14 -3.81 -3.89
N ASP A 294 21.20 -4.31 -5.12
CA ASP A 294 21.26 -3.50 -6.33
C ASP A 294 19.86 -3.24 -6.93
N ALA A 295 18.80 -3.62 -6.21
CA ALA A 295 17.43 -3.49 -6.67
C ALA A 295 17.01 -2.01 -6.76
N ALA A 296 16.81 -1.50 -7.98
CA ALA A 296 16.09 -0.24 -8.19
C ALA A 296 14.56 -0.44 -8.15
N GLN A 297 14.12 -1.65 -8.44
CA GLN A 297 12.72 -2.08 -8.46
C GLN A 297 12.62 -3.54 -8.08
N LEU A 298 11.51 -3.99 -7.51
CA LEU A 298 11.24 -5.39 -7.19
C LEU A 298 9.75 -5.72 -7.28
N ILE A 299 9.42 -7.00 -7.33
CA ILE A 299 8.05 -7.46 -7.20
C ILE A 299 7.92 -8.43 -6.04
N VAL A 300 6.76 -8.41 -5.40
CA VAL A 300 6.37 -9.41 -4.41
C VAL A 300 5.21 -10.23 -4.98
N VAL A 301 5.32 -11.55 -4.96
CA VAL A 301 4.36 -12.44 -5.61
C VAL A 301 3.76 -13.41 -4.61
N ALA A 302 2.45 -13.63 -4.69
CA ALA A 302 1.74 -14.60 -3.86
C ALA A 302 0.44 -15.05 -4.52
N ARG A 303 -0.33 -15.92 -3.86
CA ARG A 303 -1.61 -16.41 -4.37
C ARG A 303 -2.58 -16.65 -3.21
N GLY A 304 -3.88 -16.53 -3.48
CA GLY A 304 -4.93 -16.81 -2.51
C GLY A 304 -4.84 -15.91 -1.27
N TYR A 305 -4.94 -16.50 -0.09
CA TYR A 305 -4.89 -15.79 1.19
C TYR A 305 -3.63 -14.92 1.36
N LEU A 306 -2.50 -15.31 0.77
CA LEU A 306 -1.23 -14.56 0.86
C LEU A 306 -1.17 -13.33 -0.03
N TYR A 307 -2.15 -13.11 -0.93
CA TYR A 307 -2.10 -11.97 -1.85
C TYR A 307 -2.08 -10.62 -1.12
N GLY A 308 -2.90 -10.46 -0.06
CA GLY A 308 -2.84 -9.26 0.79
C GLY A 308 -1.47 -9.05 1.44
N ALA A 309 -0.78 -10.13 1.83
CA ALA A 309 0.56 -10.06 2.40
C ALA A 309 1.63 -9.66 1.35
N ALA A 310 1.48 -10.07 0.09
CA ALA A 310 2.37 -9.62 -0.99
C ALA A 310 2.23 -8.11 -1.25
N LEU A 311 1.00 -7.62 -1.32
CA LEU A 311 0.72 -6.19 -1.48
C LEU A 311 1.30 -5.38 -0.32
N GLU A 312 1.12 -5.85 0.92
CA GLU A 312 1.65 -5.17 2.10
C GLU A 312 3.18 -5.18 2.14
N THR A 313 3.80 -6.33 1.86
CA THR A 313 5.27 -6.43 1.82
C THR A 313 5.84 -5.47 0.78
N ALA A 314 5.25 -5.42 -0.42
CA ALA A 314 5.66 -4.47 -1.45
C ALA A 314 5.51 -3.01 -0.99
N LEU A 315 4.40 -2.67 -0.31
CA LEU A 315 4.21 -1.33 0.23
C LEU A 315 5.22 -0.99 1.32
N LYS A 316 5.52 -1.89 2.26
CA LYS A 316 6.55 -1.65 3.28
C LYS A 316 7.89 -1.37 2.65
N ILE A 317 8.27 -2.13 1.63
CA ILE A 317 9.54 -1.90 0.91
C ILE A 317 9.50 -0.56 0.15
N LYS A 318 8.39 -0.20 -0.51
CA LYS A 318 8.23 1.12 -1.13
C LYS A 318 8.46 2.25 -0.13
N GLU A 319 7.79 2.16 1.01
CA GLU A 319 7.84 3.19 2.05
C GLU A 319 9.22 3.26 2.70
N THR A 320 9.81 2.14 3.11
CA THR A 320 11.06 2.15 3.90
C THR A 320 12.31 2.28 3.07
N CYS A 321 12.30 1.79 1.83
CA CYS A 321 13.51 1.69 0.99
C CYS A 321 13.54 2.72 -0.16
N SER A 322 12.47 3.50 -0.36
CA SER A 322 12.33 4.41 -1.52
C SER A 322 12.54 3.70 -2.87
N LEU A 323 12.14 2.42 -2.95
CA LEU A 323 12.23 1.60 -4.15
C LEU A 323 10.86 1.50 -4.83
N VAL A 324 10.86 1.25 -6.14
CA VAL A 324 9.64 0.85 -6.83
C VAL A 324 9.37 -0.62 -6.49
N ALA A 325 8.32 -0.91 -5.74
CA ALA A 325 7.92 -2.29 -5.46
C ALA A 325 6.43 -2.50 -5.66
N ASP A 326 6.03 -3.58 -6.33
CA ASP A 326 4.62 -3.92 -6.54
C ASP A 326 4.31 -5.37 -6.17
N GLY A 327 3.11 -5.56 -5.62
CA GLY A 327 2.59 -6.86 -5.24
C GLY A 327 1.70 -7.44 -6.35
N TYR A 328 1.96 -8.68 -6.75
CA TYR A 328 1.18 -9.38 -7.77
C TYR A 328 0.62 -10.71 -7.26
N SER A 329 -0.60 -11.02 -7.70
CA SER A 329 -1.08 -12.39 -7.69
C SER A 329 -0.27 -13.22 -8.70
N SER A 330 0.03 -14.48 -8.39
CA SER A 330 0.80 -15.36 -9.28
C SER A 330 0.19 -15.44 -10.69
N ALA A 331 -1.16 -15.47 -10.79
CA ALA A 331 -1.82 -15.48 -12.09
C ALA A 331 -1.71 -14.14 -12.81
N ASP A 332 -1.96 -13.02 -12.12
CA ASP A 332 -1.94 -11.70 -12.76
C ASP A 332 -0.54 -11.36 -13.29
N LEU A 333 0.52 -11.79 -12.59
CA LEU A 333 1.89 -11.67 -13.07
C LEU A 333 2.07 -12.37 -14.42
N ARG A 334 1.58 -13.61 -14.57
CA ARG A 334 1.69 -14.37 -15.83
C ARG A 334 0.91 -13.74 -16.99
N HIS A 335 -0.06 -12.88 -16.71
CA HIS A 335 -0.91 -12.24 -17.71
C HIS A 335 -0.38 -10.90 -18.25
N GLY A 336 0.92 -10.65 -18.14
CA GLY A 336 1.56 -9.49 -18.76
C GLY A 336 2.80 -9.01 -18.01
N PRO A 337 2.68 -8.66 -16.70
CA PRO A 337 3.78 -8.08 -15.95
C PRO A 337 5.04 -8.96 -15.88
N ILE A 338 4.92 -10.28 -16.09
CA ILE A 338 6.05 -11.21 -16.14
C ILE A 338 7.06 -10.85 -17.24
N THR A 339 6.67 -10.10 -18.27
CA THR A 339 7.61 -9.62 -19.31
C THR A 339 8.62 -8.61 -18.78
N ALA A 340 8.32 -7.92 -17.67
CA ALA A 340 9.25 -7.02 -17.00
C ALA A 340 10.31 -7.78 -16.19
N VAL A 341 10.09 -9.08 -15.92
CA VAL A 341 11.02 -9.91 -15.16
C VAL A 341 12.12 -10.43 -16.08
N THR A 342 13.26 -9.75 -16.04
CA THR A 342 14.47 -10.07 -16.80
C THR A 342 15.54 -10.71 -15.91
N GLN A 343 16.69 -11.06 -16.51
CA GLN A 343 17.85 -11.54 -15.77
C GLN A 343 18.25 -10.56 -14.65
N GLY A 344 18.47 -11.08 -13.45
CA GLY A 344 18.80 -10.31 -12.25
C GLY A 344 17.63 -9.59 -11.59
N PHE A 345 16.41 -9.68 -12.15
CA PHE A 345 15.26 -8.97 -11.55
C PHE A 345 14.92 -9.55 -10.17
N PRO A 346 14.85 -8.72 -9.11
CA PRO A 346 14.58 -9.18 -7.76
C PRO A 346 13.10 -9.47 -7.52
N VAL A 347 12.82 -10.64 -6.95
CA VAL A 347 11.48 -11.14 -6.64
C VAL A 347 11.45 -11.66 -5.22
N ILE A 348 10.45 -11.28 -4.45
CA ILE A 348 10.10 -11.96 -3.19
C ILE A 348 8.85 -12.80 -3.46
N ALA A 349 8.93 -14.11 -3.25
CA ALA A 349 7.80 -15.02 -3.45
C ALA A 349 7.29 -15.56 -2.11
N LEU A 350 6.04 -15.23 -1.76
CA LEU A 350 5.39 -15.75 -0.56
C LEU A 350 4.62 -17.03 -0.91
N ASN A 351 4.93 -18.11 -0.21
CA ASN A 351 4.29 -19.41 -0.41
C ASN A 351 3.99 -20.09 0.92
N ALA A 352 2.89 -20.83 0.98
CA ALA A 352 2.51 -21.64 2.12
C ALA A 352 1.93 -22.98 1.62
N ASP A 353 1.80 -23.94 2.53
CA ASP A 353 1.08 -25.17 2.22
C ASP A 353 -0.41 -24.88 2.01
N GLY A 354 -1.01 -25.52 1.01
CA GLY A 354 -2.39 -25.30 0.62
C GLY A 354 -2.63 -25.47 -0.88
N PRO A 355 -3.86 -25.21 -1.37
CA PRO A 355 -4.21 -25.39 -2.78
C PRO A 355 -3.39 -24.53 -3.75
N ALA A 356 -2.85 -23.41 -3.28
CA ALA A 356 -2.03 -22.50 -4.09
C ALA A 356 -0.55 -22.91 -4.18
N HIS A 357 -0.08 -23.83 -3.33
CA HIS A 357 1.34 -24.13 -3.17
C HIS A 357 2.03 -24.50 -4.49
N ALA A 358 1.44 -25.45 -5.23
CA ALA A 358 2.03 -25.96 -6.46
C ALA A 358 2.11 -24.89 -7.55
N ASP A 359 1.07 -24.05 -7.67
CA ASP A 359 1.02 -22.96 -8.64
C ASP A 359 2.12 -21.92 -8.41
N VAL A 360 2.35 -21.55 -7.14
CA VAL A 360 3.39 -20.59 -6.76
C VAL A 360 4.78 -21.22 -6.90
N SER A 361 4.97 -22.48 -6.53
CA SER A 361 6.23 -23.22 -6.71
C SER A 361 6.62 -23.35 -8.19
N GLU A 362 5.64 -23.56 -9.08
CA GLU A 362 5.87 -23.56 -10.52
C GLU A 362 6.28 -22.17 -11.02
N LEU A 363 5.60 -21.10 -10.56
CA LEU A 363 5.98 -19.73 -10.89
C LEU A 363 7.40 -19.40 -10.43
N ILE A 364 7.78 -19.76 -9.20
CA ILE A 364 9.15 -19.56 -8.69
C ILE A 364 10.17 -20.23 -9.63
N SER A 365 9.89 -21.46 -10.06
CA SER A 365 10.75 -22.20 -10.98
C SER A 365 10.85 -21.52 -12.35
N GLU A 366 9.74 -20.97 -12.86
CA GLU A 366 9.72 -20.19 -14.09
C GLU A 366 10.55 -18.91 -13.98
N LEU A 367 10.38 -18.13 -12.90
CA LEU A 367 11.12 -16.89 -12.67
C LEU A 367 12.62 -17.14 -12.55
N ARG A 368 13.02 -18.21 -11.85
CA ARG A 368 14.43 -18.64 -11.78
C ARG A 368 14.98 -19.03 -13.15
N ARG A 369 14.22 -19.75 -13.99
CA ARG A 369 14.63 -20.06 -15.38
C ARG A 369 14.80 -18.82 -16.26
N ARG A 370 14.03 -17.76 -16.00
CA ARG A 370 14.17 -16.45 -16.65
C ARG A 370 15.37 -15.64 -16.12
N GLY A 371 16.06 -16.15 -15.11
CA GLY A 371 17.22 -15.52 -14.50
C GLY A 371 16.89 -14.51 -13.40
N ALA A 372 15.66 -14.49 -12.89
CA ALA A 372 15.28 -13.64 -11.76
C ALA A 372 15.99 -14.07 -10.47
N GLN A 373 16.27 -13.12 -9.59
CA GLN A 373 16.77 -13.36 -8.23
C GLN A 373 15.56 -13.51 -7.30
N VAL A 374 15.20 -14.76 -6.98
CA VAL A 374 13.98 -15.06 -6.22
C VAL A 374 14.31 -15.44 -4.78
N VAL A 375 13.93 -14.58 -3.84
CA VAL A 375 13.88 -14.85 -2.39
C VAL A 375 12.54 -15.50 -2.05
N THR A 376 12.56 -16.69 -1.46
CA THR A 376 11.33 -17.41 -1.09
C THR A 376 11.01 -17.26 0.40
N VAL A 377 9.78 -16.86 0.70
CA VAL A 377 9.23 -16.79 2.06
C VAL A 377 8.20 -17.90 2.22
N GLY A 378 8.43 -18.86 3.11
CA GLY A 378 7.57 -20.03 3.26
C GLY A 378 8.29 -21.22 3.91
N ALA A 379 7.59 -22.33 4.09
CA ALA A 379 8.18 -23.55 4.64
C ALA A 379 9.38 -24.01 3.78
N GLY A 380 10.57 -24.09 4.37
CA GLY A 380 11.80 -24.48 3.68
C GLY A 380 12.31 -23.47 2.63
N GLY A 381 11.81 -22.23 2.65
CA GLY A 381 12.32 -21.14 1.82
C GLY A 381 13.55 -20.45 2.43
N ASP A 382 14.08 -19.45 1.71
CA ASP A 382 15.18 -18.61 2.19
C ASP A 382 14.82 -17.91 3.51
N VAL A 383 13.55 -17.53 3.66
CA VAL A 383 12.97 -16.97 4.88
C VAL A 383 11.82 -17.86 5.34
N SER A 384 12.01 -18.56 6.46
CA SER A 384 11.09 -19.61 6.87
C SER A 384 9.81 -19.09 7.54
N LEU A 385 8.68 -19.74 7.27
CA LEU A 385 7.43 -19.61 8.03
C LEU A 385 7.16 -20.92 8.81
N PRO A 386 6.59 -20.86 10.03
CA PRO A 386 6.15 -22.04 10.75
C PRO A 386 5.18 -22.90 9.92
N ALA A 387 5.51 -24.18 9.70
CA ALA A 387 4.77 -25.07 8.81
C ALA A 387 3.42 -25.55 9.37
N GLU A 388 3.25 -25.51 10.69
CA GLU A 388 2.05 -26.03 11.38
C GLU A 388 0.87 -25.04 11.37
N VAL A 389 1.07 -23.85 10.79
CA VAL A 389 0.06 -22.79 10.77
C VAL A 389 -0.85 -22.99 9.55
N PRO A 390 -2.19 -23.05 9.74
CA PRO A 390 -3.13 -23.17 8.63
C PRO A 390 -2.92 -22.08 7.58
N GLU A 391 -3.08 -22.43 6.29
CA GLU A 391 -2.89 -21.51 5.16
C GLU A 391 -3.64 -20.18 5.35
N ALA A 392 -4.86 -20.22 5.87
CA ALA A 392 -5.67 -19.02 6.07
C ALA A 392 -5.15 -18.10 7.19
N LEU A 393 -4.22 -18.56 8.05
CA LEU A 393 -3.55 -17.74 9.07
C LEU A 393 -2.10 -17.39 8.70
N ALA A 394 -1.49 -18.12 7.76
CA ALA A 394 -0.15 -17.86 7.26
C ALA A 394 0.10 -16.41 6.76
N PRO A 395 -0.88 -15.68 6.17
CA PRO A 395 -0.68 -14.29 5.76
C PRO A 395 -0.24 -13.36 6.88
N VAL A 396 -0.71 -13.58 8.11
CA VAL A 396 -0.29 -12.74 9.26
C VAL A 396 1.21 -12.90 9.50
N LEU A 397 1.72 -14.13 9.45
CA LEU A 397 3.16 -14.42 9.59
C LEU A 397 3.96 -13.90 8.41
N ALA A 398 3.42 -14.03 7.20
CA ALA A 398 4.06 -13.52 5.99
C ALA A 398 4.18 -11.99 6.00
N VAL A 399 3.19 -11.25 6.53
CA VAL A 399 3.30 -9.80 6.74
C VAL A 399 4.41 -9.48 7.75
N VAL A 400 4.53 -10.23 8.84
CA VAL A 400 5.60 -10.04 9.82
C VAL A 400 6.99 -10.27 9.19
N ARG A 401 7.13 -11.31 8.36
CA ARG A 401 8.35 -11.51 7.55
C ARG A 401 8.58 -10.37 6.56
N GLY A 402 7.53 -9.88 5.91
CA GLY A 402 7.59 -8.71 5.03
C GLY A 402 8.10 -7.46 5.74
N GLN A 403 7.70 -7.24 7.00
CA GLN A 403 8.20 -6.15 7.84
C GLN A 403 9.69 -6.32 8.18
N GLN A 404 10.13 -7.54 8.54
CA GLN A 404 11.55 -7.83 8.80
C GLN A 404 12.39 -7.59 7.54
N LEU A 405 11.95 -8.10 6.38
CA LEU A 405 12.61 -7.89 5.09
C LEU A 405 12.69 -6.40 4.72
N ALA A 406 11.60 -5.66 4.84
CA ALA A 406 11.57 -4.23 4.52
C ALA A 406 12.48 -3.42 5.44
N ARG A 407 12.54 -3.77 6.73
CA ARG A 407 13.44 -3.14 7.71
C ARG A 407 14.90 -3.47 7.41
N ALA A 408 15.22 -4.75 7.20
CA ALA A 408 16.57 -5.22 6.91
C ALA A 408 17.11 -4.59 5.63
N LEU A 409 16.32 -4.57 4.56
CA LEU A 409 16.69 -3.95 3.30
C LEU A 409 16.88 -2.43 3.44
N ALA A 410 15.99 -1.73 4.14
CA ALA A 410 16.13 -0.29 4.38
C ALA A 410 17.44 0.06 5.10
N LEU A 411 17.74 -0.65 6.19
CA LEU A 411 18.98 -0.44 6.94
C LEU A 411 20.21 -0.75 6.09
N ARG A 412 20.15 -1.80 5.28
CA ARG A 412 21.24 -2.19 4.37
C ARG A 412 21.49 -1.17 3.28
N LEU A 413 20.44 -0.55 2.75
CA LEU A 413 20.50 0.54 1.78
C LEU A 413 20.81 1.92 2.41
N GLY A 414 20.84 2.01 3.74
CA GLY A 414 21.13 3.25 4.47
C GLY A 414 19.93 4.21 4.57
N TYR A 415 18.71 3.69 4.51
CA TYR A 415 17.47 4.42 4.79
C TYR A 415 17.02 4.27 6.24
N ASP A 416 16.26 5.25 6.75
CA ASP A 416 15.63 5.18 8.08
C ASP A 416 14.21 4.59 7.95
N PRO A 417 14.00 3.33 8.37
CA PRO A 417 12.68 2.71 8.29
C PRO A 417 11.70 3.27 9.34
N ASP A 418 12.15 3.98 10.38
CA ASP A 418 11.24 4.60 11.36
C ASP A 418 10.59 5.87 10.77
N ARG A 419 11.32 6.62 9.92
CA ARG A 419 10.89 7.92 9.35
C ARG A 419 11.33 8.07 7.90
N PRO A 420 10.71 7.36 6.95
CA PRO A 420 11.10 7.47 5.55
C PRO A 420 10.86 8.87 4.97
N GLU A 421 11.70 9.27 4.03
CA GLU A 421 11.60 10.59 3.39
C GLU A 421 10.27 10.74 2.62
N GLY A 422 9.62 11.90 2.75
CA GLY A 422 8.38 12.20 2.02
C GLY A 422 7.09 11.65 2.63
N LEU A 423 7.15 10.93 3.76
CA LEU A 423 5.98 10.42 4.47
C LEU A 423 5.85 11.03 5.87
N THR A 424 4.62 11.38 6.23
CA THR A 424 4.27 11.84 7.58
C THR A 424 3.15 10.97 8.13
N LYS A 425 3.29 10.54 9.39
CA LYS A 425 2.22 9.81 10.07
C LYS A 425 1.00 10.73 10.28
N VAL A 426 -0.20 10.17 10.10
CA VAL A 426 -1.50 10.85 10.25
C VAL A 426 -2.09 10.57 11.62
#